data_AF-A0AAX4I6P3-F1
#
_entry.id   AF-A0AAX4I6P3-F1
#
_cell.length_a   1.000
_cell.length_b   1.000
_cell.length_c   1.000
_cell.angle_alpha   90.00
_cell.angle_beta   90.00
_cell.angle_gamma   90.00
#
_symmetry.space_group_name_H-M   'P 1'
#
loop_
_entity.id
_entity.type
_entity.pdbx_description
1 polymer ?
#
loop_
_entity_poly.entity_id
_entity_poly.type
_entity_poly.pdbx_seq_one_letter_code
_entity_poly.pdbx_strand_id
1 'polypeptide(L)'
;MRCSVIKLHRRNLLLPSPGYAIAVFNYLHHPDVLPTVHTNRQNLIGAARFLAGLITEFANLEALIMEFDSAWYEEAASNTRNWVDDMLNEMEQALVPLVLSGRAPPNTAAITAYIARLRIRRGDIKASPRKQ
;
A
#
# COMPACT_ATOMS: atom_id res chain seq x y z
N MET A 1 13.25 8.06 -18.30
CA MET A 1 12.55 8.84 -17.27
C MET A 1 12.53 8.03 -15.98
N ARG A 2 13.24 8.46 -14.93
CA ARG A 2 13.20 7.81 -13.61
C ARG A 2 12.18 8.58 -12.77
N CYS A 3 11.03 7.98 -12.51
CA CYS A 3 10.02 8.55 -11.63
C CYS A 3 10.60 8.55 -10.20
N SER A 4 11.18 9.70 -9.82
CA SER A 4 11.75 9.91 -8.49
C SER A 4 10.64 10.46 -7.60
N VAL A 5 9.70 9.62 -7.22
CA VAL A 5 8.64 9.99 -6.28
C VAL A 5 8.93 9.21 -4.99
N ILE A 6 9.10 9.97 -3.90
CA ILE A 6 9.27 9.53 -2.50
C ILE A 6 10.70 9.14 -2.09
N LYS A 7 11.60 10.12 -2.06
CA LYS A 7 12.55 10.23 -0.93
C LYS A 7 11.91 11.16 0.10
N LEU A 8 10.97 10.65 0.89
CA LEU A 8 10.43 11.42 2.02
C LEU A 8 11.46 11.37 3.16
N HIS A 9 11.99 12.55 3.47
CA HIS A 9 12.90 12.78 4.57
C HIS A 9 12.19 12.44 5.90
N ARG A 10 12.74 11.45 6.62
CA ARG A 10 12.32 11.05 7.98
C ARG A 10 12.37 12.25 8.92
N ARG A 11 11.23 12.81 9.32
CA ARG A 11 10.97 13.50 10.62
C ARG A 11 9.55 14.10 10.62
N ASN A 12 8.69 13.57 11.48
CA ASN A 12 7.48 14.22 12.04
C ASN A 12 6.19 14.41 11.19
N LEU A 13 5.89 13.55 10.23
CA LEU A 13 4.48 13.24 9.92
C LEU A 13 4.12 11.92 10.60
N LEU A 14 2.90 11.81 11.13
CA LEU A 14 2.27 10.56 11.55
C LEU A 14 2.46 9.52 10.44
N LEU A 15 3.56 8.77 10.49
CA LEU A 15 3.75 7.65 9.58
C LEU A 15 2.63 6.67 9.92
N PRO A 16 1.81 6.25 8.94
CA PRO A 16 0.77 5.28 9.20
C PRO A 16 1.40 4.07 9.89
N SER A 17 0.76 3.54 10.93
CA SER A 17 1.26 2.30 11.53
C SER A 17 1.13 1.16 10.51
N PRO A 18 1.90 0.06 10.65
CA PRO A 18 1.72 -1.11 9.78
C PRO A 18 0.27 -1.61 9.78
N GLY A 19 -0.43 -1.51 10.92
CA GLY A 19 -1.86 -1.81 11.02
C GLY A 19 -2.75 -0.88 10.21
N TYR A 20 -2.44 0.42 10.16
CA TYR A 20 -3.18 1.38 9.32
C TYR A 20 -2.98 1.08 7.84
N ALA A 21 -1.74 0.80 7.41
CA ALA A 21 -1.46 0.46 6.01
C ALA A 21 -2.25 -0.77 5.56
N ILE A 22 -2.27 -1.84 6.36
CA ILE A 22 -3.10 -3.03 6.11
C ILE A 22 -4.59 -2.65 6.04
N ALA A 23 -5.07 -1.81 6.95
CA ALA A 23 -6.47 -1.38 6.99
C ALA A 23 -6.89 -0.61 5.73
N VAL A 24 -6.02 0.23 5.16
CA VAL A 24 -6.28 0.95 3.90
C VAL A 24 -6.49 -0.03 2.76
N PHE A 25 -5.61 -1.03 2.60
CA PHE A 25 -5.78 -2.04 1.57
C PHE A 25 -7.07 -2.84 1.78
N ASN A 26 -7.39 -3.23 3.01
CA ASN A 26 -8.66 -3.90 3.30
C ASN A 26 -9.87 -3.03 2.96
N TYR A 27 -9.81 -1.73 3.27
CA TYR A 27 -10.85 -0.77 2.95
C TYR A 27 -11.07 -0.64 1.43
N LEU A 28 -10.00 -0.59 0.64
CA LEU A 28 -10.10 -0.55 -0.83
C LEU A 28 -10.75 -1.82 -1.44
N HIS A 29 -10.74 -2.94 -0.70
CA HIS A 29 -11.40 -4.18 -1.08
C HIS A 29 -12.77 -4.38 -0.42
N HIS A 30 -13.22 -3.43 0.41
CA HIS A 30 -14.49 -3.55 1.10
C HIS A 30 -15.64 -3.57 0.07
N PRO A 31 -16.65 -4.46 0.21
CA PRO A 31 -17.76 -4.57 -0.74
C PRO A 31 -18.48 -3.26 -1.06
N ASP A 32 -18.57 -2.36 -0.06
CA ASP A 32 -19.22 -1.06 -0.24
C ASP A 32 -18.33 -0.01 -0.93
N VAL A 33 -17.01 -0.20 -0.89
CA VAL A 33 -16.02 0.77 -1.40
C VAL A 33 -15.54 0.37 -2.80
N LEU A 34 -15.40 -0.94 -3.04
CA LEU A 34 -14.89 -1.50 -4.28
C LEU A 34 -15.64 -1.01 -5.54
N PRO A 35 -16.98 -0.90 -5.54
CA PRO A 35 -17.72 -0.33 -6.69
C PRO A 35 -17.30 1.10 -7.00
N THR A 36 -17.10 1.93 -5.97
CA THR A 36 -16.66 3.32 -6.14
C THR A 36 -15.24 3.38 -6.71
N VAL A 37 -14.33 2.54 -6.22
CA VAL A 37 -12.96 2.43 -6.75
C VAL A 37 -12.98 2.00 -8.22
N HIS A 38 -13.78 0.99 -8.56
CA HIS A 38 -13.95 0.55 -9.95
C HIS A 38 -14.52 1.63 -10.85
N THR A 39 -15.57 2.34 -10.43
CA THR A 39 -16.15 3.44 -11.19
C THR A 39 -15.12 4.54 -11.43
N ASN A 40 -14.34 4.93 -10.42
CA ASN A 40 -13.30 5.94 -10.58
C ASN A 40 -12.22 5.51 -11.59
N ARG A 41 -11.77 4.24 -11.53
CA ARG A 41 -10.81 3.68 -12.50
C ARG A 41 -11.39 3.70 -13.91
N GLN A 42 -12.65 3.30 -14.09
CA GLN A 42 -13.32 3.33 -15.39
C GLN A 42 -13.53 4.75 -15.92
N ASN A 43 -13.82 5.72 -15.05
CA ASN A 43 -13.95 7.12 -15.44
C ASN A 43 -12.61 7.69 -15.94
N LEU A 44 -11.48 7.31 -15.33
CA LEU A 44 -10.15 7.70 -15.80
C LEU A 44 -9.84 7.11 -17.18
N ILE A 45 -10.14 5.82 -17.39
CA ILE A 45 -9.98 5.16 -18.69
C ILE A 45 -10.88 5.82 -19.74
N GLY A 46 -12.14 6.11 -19.40
CA GLY A 46 -13.08 6.80 -20.27
C GLY A 46 -12.62 8.21 -20.65
N ALA A 47 -12.08 8.98 -19.70
CA ALA A 47 -11.49 10.28 -19.97
C ALA A 47 -10.26 10.19 -20.87
N ALA A 48 -9.40 9.19 -20.66
CA ALA A 48 -8.23 8.94 -21.51
C ALA A 48 -8.64 8.62 -22.95
N ARG A 49 -9.66 7.78 -23.14
CA ARG A 49 -10.26 7.47 -24.45
C ARG A 49 -10.83 8.71 -25.13
N PHE A 50 -11.58 9.52 -24.38
CA PHE A 50 -12.14 10.76 -24.90
C PHE A 50 -11.06 11.72 -25.41
N LEU A 51 -10.00 11.91 -24.63
CA LEU A 51 -8.86 12.73 -25.04
C LEU A 51 -8.12 12.16 -26.26
N ALA A 52 -7.94 10.83 -26.33
CA ALA A 52 -7.32 10.16 -27.47
C ALA A 52 -8.10 10.35 -28.78
N GLY A 53 -9.44 10.48 -28.71
CA GLY A 53 -10.28 10.76 -29.87
C GLY A 53 -10.25 12.23 -30.34
N LEU A 54 -9.86 13.16 -29.47
CA LEU A 54 -9.83 14.60 -29.77
C LEU A 54 -8.45 15.12 -30.15
N ILE A 55 -7.39 14.52 -29.59
CA ILE A 55 -6.00 14.99 -29.71
C ILE A 55 -5.17 13.85 -30.27
N THR A 56 -4.66 13.99 -31.49
CA THR A 56 -3.94 12.93 -32.22
C THR A 56 -2.70 12.46 -31.47
N GLU A 57 -2.01 13.35 -30.78
CA GLU A 57 -0.83 13.06 -29.96
C GLU A 57 -1.15 12.13 -28.77
N PHE A 58 -2.43 12.05 -28.37
CA PHE A 58 -2.91 11.20 -27.29
C PHE A 58 -3.54 9.89 -27.75
N ALA A 59 -3.37 9.50 -29.02
CA ALA A 59 -3.95 8.27 -29.57
C ALA A 59 -3.71 7.01 -28.69
N ASN A 60 -2.57 6.94 -27.99
CA ASN A 60 -2.19 5.79 -27.15
C ASN A 60 -2.53 5.98 -25.65
N LEU A 61 -3.14 7.10 -25.25
CA LEU A 61 -3.32 7.46 -23.84
C LEU A 61 -4.16 6.45 -23.07
N GLU A 62 -5.22 5.90 -23.68
CA GLU A 62 -6.05 4.87 -23.06
C GLU A 62 -5.22 3.62 -22.69
N ALA A 63 -4.43 3.10 -23.64
CA ALA A 63 -3.59 1.94 -23.43
C ALA A 63 -2.54 2.19 -22.33
N LEU A 64 -1.92 3.38 -22.33
CA LEU A 64 -0.97 3.79 -21.30
C LEU A 64 -1.61 3.86 -19.91
N ILE A 65 -2.82 4.42 -19.80
CA ILE A 65 -3.54 4.48 -18.52
C ILE A 65 -3.92 3.10 -18.04
N MET A 66 -4.35 2.20 -18.93
CA MET A 66 -4.62 0.81 -18.58
C MET A 66 -3.35 0.08 -18.09
N GLU A 67 -2.22 0.25 -18.76
CA GLU A 67 -0.96 -0.37 -18.30
C GLU A 67 -0.53 0.20 -16.94
N PHE A 68 -0.52 1.53 -16.83
CA PHE A 68 -0.15 2.25 -15.61
C PHE A 68 -1.03 1.85 -14.42
N ASP A 69 -2.36 1.83 -14.58
CA ASP A 69 -3.29 1.47 -13.51
C ASP A 69 -2.99 0.06 -12.96
N SER A 70 -2.70 -0.90 -13.84
CA SER A 70 -2.37 -2.27 -13.43
C SER A 70 -1.06 -2.31 -12.65
N ALA A 71 -0.02 -1.71 -13.22
CA ALA A 71 1.32 -1.71 -12.63
C ALA A 71 1.33 -0.97 -11.29
N TRP A 72 0.61 0.15 -11.19
CA TRP A 72 0.57 1.00 -10.00
C TRP A 72 0.00 0.28 -8.79
N TYR A 73 -1.13 -0.43 -8.91
CA TYR A 73 -1.73 -1.13 -7.77
C TYR A 73 -0.89 -2.32 -7.31
N GLU A 74 -0.28 -3.06 -8.23
CA GLU A 74 0.64 -4.15 -7.90
C GLU A 74 1.91 -3.63 -7.21
N GLU A 75 2.51 -2.59 -7.77
CA GLU A 75 3.71 -1.97 -7.20
C GLU A 75 3.41 -1.35 -5.83
N ALA A 76 2.27 -0.65 -5.68
CA ALA A 76 1.85 -0.10 -4.40
C ALA A 76 1.65 -1.18 -3.34
N ALA A 77 1.01 -2.31 -3.69
CA ALA A 77 0.83 -3.44 -2.77
C ALA A 77 2.17 -4.11 -2.41
N SER A 78 3.06 -4.29 -3.38
CA SER A 78 4.40 -4.83 -3.17
C SER A 78 5.24 -3.93 -2.24
N ASN A 79 5.33 -2.64 -2.56
CA ASN A 79 6.09 -1.67 -1.78
C ASN A 79 5.56 -1.54 -0.36
N THR A 80 4.23 -1.55 -0.19
CA THR A 80 3.62 -1.50 1.15
C THR A 80 3.92 -2.76 1.95
N ARG A 81 3.88 -3.94 1.34
CA ARG A 81 4.26 -5.20 2.01
C ARG A 81 5.70 -5.17 2.50
N ASN A 82 6.63 -4.75 1.64
CA ASN A 82 8.05 -4.64 2.00
C ASN A 82 8.26 -3.63 3.13
N TRP A 83 7.63 -2.46 3.04
CA TRP A 83 7.70 -1.46 4.11
C TRP A 83 7.10 -1.97 5.43
N VAL A 84 5.98 -2.72 5.41
CA VAL A 84 5.42 -3.35 6.60
C VAL A 84 6.41 -4.35 7.19
N ASP A 85 7.04 -5.19 6.37
CA ASP A 85 8.04 -6.15 6.85
C ASP A 85 9.22 -5.45 7.52
N ASP A 86 9.73 -4.38 6.92
CA ASP A 86 10.81 -3.56 7.48
C ASP A 86 10.42 -2.97 8.84
N MET A 87 9.23 -2.38 8.95
CA MET A 87 8.75 -1.81 10.21
C MET A 87 8.56 -2.87 11.30
N LEU A 88 8.04 -4.05 10.96
CA LEU A 88 7.88 -5.14 11.93
C LEU A 88 9.24 -5.70 12.38
N ASN A 89 10.20 -5.80 11.47
CA ASN A 89 11.59 -6.15 11.79
C ASN A 89 12.23 -5.13 12.73
N GLU A 90 12.07 -3.82 12.45
CA GLU A 90 12.58 -2.74 13.30
C GLU A 90 11.98 -2.80 14.71
N MET A 91 10.67 -3.07 14.83
CA MET A 91 10.00 -3.22 16.13
C MET A 91 10.53 -4.42 16.93
N GLU A 92 10.74 -5.57 16.30
CA GLU A 92 11.32 -6.75 16.95
C GLU A 92 12.77 -6.49 17.38
N GLN A 93 13.59 -5.92 16.50
CA GLN A 93 14.98 -5.60 16.78
C GLN A 93 15.11 -4.61 17.94
N ALA A 94 14.17 -3.66 18.10
CA ALA A 94 14.15 -2.74 19.22
C ALA A 94 13.82 -3.45 20.56
N LEU A 95 13.02 -4.53 20.54
CA LEU A 95 12.62 -5.27 21.74
C LEU A 95 13.70 -6.23 22.25
N VAL A 96 14.42 -6.90 21.35
CA VAL A 96 15.45 -7.90 21.69
C VAL A 96 16.45 -7.43 22.77
N PRO A 97 17.12 -6.27 22.65
CA PRO A 97 18.09 -5.83 23.65
C PRO A 97 17.44 -5.49 25.00
N LEU A 98 16.19 -5.02 25.01
CA LEU A 98 15.44 -4.73 26.24
C LEU A 98 15.13 -6.03 27.00
N VAL A 99 14.75 -7.08 26.28
CA VAL A 99 14.51 -8.42 26.85
C VAL A 99 15.80 -9.01 27.40
N LEU A 100 16.88 -9.00 26.62
CA LEU A 100 18.16 -9.58 27.03
C LEU A 100 18.79 -8.84 28.22
N SER A 101 18.54 -7.54 28.36
CA SER A 101 19.05 -6.73 29.50
C SER A 101 18.16 -6.76 30.74
N GLY A 102 17.07 -7.55 30.74
CA GLY A 102 16.11 -7.60 31.87
C GLY A 102 15.31 -6.31 32.06
N ARG A 103 15.27 -5.44 31.05
CA ARG A 103 14.56 -4.15 31.04
C ARG A 103 13.34 -4.18 30.12
N ALA A 104 12.79 -5.37 29.90
CA ALA A 104 11.63 -5.56 29.05
C ALA A 104 10.42 -4.79 29.62
N PRO A 105 9.67 -4.06 28.78
CA PRO A 105 8.40 -3.47 29.21
C PRO A 105 7.43 -4.54 29.74
N PRO A 106 6.55 -4.21 30.71
CA PRO A 106 5.57 -5.17 31.26
C PRO A 106 4.64 -5.78 30.21
N ASN A 107 4.41 -5.07 29.10
CA ASN A 107 3.55 -5.50 28.00
C ASN A 107 4.30 -6.20 26.85
N THR A 108 5.55 -6.60 27.03
CA THR A 108 6.38 -7.22 25.96
C THR A 108 5.65 -8.37 25.25
N ALA A 109 5.01 -9.27 25.99
CA ALA A 109 4.25 -10.38 25.40
C ALA A 109 3.13 -9.90 24.48
N ALA A 110 2.42 -8.84 24.85
CA ALA A 110 1.36 -8.26 24.04
C ALA A 110 1.92 -7.59 22.77
N ILE A 111 3.08 -6.93 22.86
CA ILE A 111 3.74 -6.31 21.70
C ILE A 111 4.17 -7.39 20.71
N THR A 112 4.84 -8.45 21.17
CA THR A 112 5.26 -9.58 20.33
C THR A 112 4.08 -10.25 19.66
N ALA A 113 2.99 -10.50 20.40
CA ALA A 113 1.76 -11.07 19.85
C ALA A 113 1.13 -10.15 18.78
N TYR A 114 1.16 -8.83 19.00
CA TYR A 114 0.65 -7.86 18.04
C TYR A 114 1.50 -7.83 16.75
N ILE A 115 2.83 -7.85 16.87
CA ILE A 115 3.73 -7.94 15.71
C ILE A 115 3.47 -9.22 14.91
N ALA A 116 3.37 -10.38 15.58
CA ALA A 116 3.08 -11.64 14.92
C ALA A 116 1.73 -11.61 14.17
N ARG A 117 0.70 -11.01 14.79
CA ARG A 117 -0.60 -10.80 14.14
C ARG A 117 -0.50 -9.93 12.89
N LEU A 118 0.30 -8.86 12.93
CA LEU A 118 0.50 -7.99 11.78
C LEU A 118 1.27 -8.70 10.65
N ARG A 119 2.26 -9.54 10.98
CA ARG A 119 2.96 -10.38 9.99
C ARG A 119 2.01 -11.32 9.25
N ILE A 120 1.05 -11.93 9.96
CA ILE A 120 0.03 -12.78 9.33
C ILE A 120 -0.84 -11.93 8.38
N ARG A 121 -1.30 -10.77 8.86
CA ARG A 121 -2.18 -9.87 8.10
C ARG A 121 -1.49 -9.09 6.98
N ARG A 122 -0.15 -9.12 6.90
CA ARG A 122 0.61 -8.56 5.77
C ARG A 122 0.18 -9.18 4.44
N GLY A 123 -0.33 -10.42 4.45
CA GLY A 123 -0.95 -11.07 3.29
C GLY A 123 -2.26 -10.43 2.81
N ASP A 124 -2.91 -9.59 3.63
CA ASP A 124 -4.13 -8.87 3.27
C ASP A 124 -3.85 -7.69 2.31
N ILE A 125 -2.59 -7.23 2.23
CA ILE A 125 -2.17 -6.20 1.30
C ILE A 125 -2.08 -6.81 -0.11
N LYS A 126 -3.11 -6.57 -0.91
CA LYS A 126 -3.27 -7.10 -2.27
C LYS A 126 -3.57 -5.96 -3.24
N ALA A 127 -3.21 -6.13 -4.50
CA ALA A 127 -3.63 -5.20 -5.54
C ALA A 127 -5.16 -5.27 -5.72
N SER A 128 -5.80 -4.12 -5.95
CA SER A 128 -7.24 -4.06 -6.15
C SER A 128 -7.64 -4.83 -7.42
N PRO A 129 -8.54 -5.82 -7.33
CA PRO A 129 -8.92 -6.62 -8.48
C PRO A 129 -9.52 -5.73 -9.56
N ARG A 130 -9.20 -6.03 -10.82
CA ARG A 130 -9.88 -5.38 -11.93
C ARG A 130 -11.31 -5.89 -12.03
N LYS A 131 -12.24 -4.99 -12.34
CA LYS A 131 -13.53 -5.39 -12.87
C LYS A 131 -13.26 -6.04 -14.24
N GLN A 132 -13.53 -7.33 -14.37
CA GLN A 132 -13.49 -8.05 -15.64
C GLN A 132 -14.60 -7.53 -16.57
#